data_AF-A0A2N5NC23-F1
#
_entry.id   AF-A0A2N5NC23-F1
#
_cell.length_a   1.000
_cell.length_b   1.000
_cell.length_c   1.000
_cell.angle_alpha   90.00
_cell.angle_beta   90.00
_cell.angle_gamma   90.00
#
_symmetry.space_group_name_H-M   'P 1'
#
loop_
_entity.id
_entity.type
_entity.pdbx_description
1 polymer ?
#
loop_
_entity_poly.entity_id
_entity_poly.type
_entity_poly.pdbx_seq_one_letter_code
_entity_poly.pdbx_strand_id
1 'polypeptide(L)'
;MSSGPESTERESGGIRTPCPYCGFKTLDDEASFCSRCGKPLHTAALLVRRRERVEWLEQIQEIGTAPAGGTPDARELMERMREDERLDQAEESSSERPRLAYAQAERPAAGWRESLRRTRRQWLPPALALLVGCAGIAGVLVRELRLNERAEAWQQQASREALAGRYPQAEQLLERAAEMRPDGAGLLRDLDITRQARRLDDQVEEAARLLESGRLEQAEGELRQVQAAVANRQERVFDPVRGRIGDEAARLAVKQVSQELDGLDSVAELADRLQRLRGLQDAGASQLRQRILDLIVETGSAQAEALLRGRDYSAALAAVAEAREHAGAVEPLKELEARIGRERENYERQEQQRLDAARQIAYDEQLRNRTAAVAVRGVKVSRDEEGRAVVSGEVESKATRGIHSVQLEYKLLDAEGRAVGTVTAGTEPGVSIEPGGRAAFRGAASLPAGELTAIITKATWYIE
;
A
#
# COMPACT_ATOMS: atom_id res chain seq x y z
N MET A 1 25.35 -62.96 -0.72
CA MET A 1 26.61 -62.20 -0.88
C MET A 1 26.21 -60.84 -1.43
N SER A 2 26.33 -59.68 -0.80
CA SER A 2 27.00 -59.25 0.43
C SER A 2 26.12 -58.14 1.03
N SER A 3 25.67 -58.32 2.27
CA SER A 3 24.87 -57.37 3.05
C SER A 3 25.82 -56.50 3.89
N GLY A 4 25.86 -55.20 3.62
CA GLY A 4 26.52 -54.20 4.48
C GLY A 4 25.57 -53.69 5.57
N PRO A 5 26.05 -53.33 6.77
CA PRO A 5 25.21 -53.10 7.93
C PRO A 5 24.57 -51.71 7.95
N GLU A 6 23.25 -51.68 8.11
CA GLU A 6 22.46 -50.52 8.54
C GLU A 6 22.79 -50.20 10.02
N SER A 7 23.46 -49.08 10.26
CA SER A 7 23.64 -48.53 11.60
C SER A 7 22.34 -47.88 12.07
N THR A 8 21.66 -48.52 13.01
CA THR A 8 20.49 -48.01 13.72
C THR A 8 20.96 -47.03 14.81
N GLU A 9 20.89 -45.73 14.52
CA GLU A 9 21.02 -44.68 15.54
C GLU A 9 19.80 -44.72 16.47
N ARG A 10 20.05 -44.98 17.76
CA ARG A 10 19.04 -44.87 18.82
C ARG A 10 18.70 -43.40 19.03
N GLU A 11 17.47 -43.01 18.71
CA GLU A 11 16.90 -41.72 19.10
C GLU A 11 16.80 -41.63 20.63
N SER A 12 17.74 -40.91 21.25
CA SER A 12 17.56 -40.40 22.61
C SER A 12 16.54 -39.25 22.57
N GLY A 13 15.31 -39.54 23.01
CA GLY A 13 14.19 -38.60 23.04
C GLY A 13 14.34 -37.47 24.07
N GLY A 14 15.25 -36.53 23.81
CA GLY A 14 15.27 -35.23 24.47
C GLY A 14 14.21 -34.30 23.87
N ILE A 15 13.38 -33.68 24.72
CA ILE A 15 12.40 -32.68 24.32
C ILE A 15 13.16 -31.47 23.76
N ARG A 16 12.99 -31.16 22.46
CA ARG A 16 13.69 -30.05 21.82
C ARG A 16 12.82 -28.80 21.79
N THR A 17 13.21 -27.79 22.54
CA THR A 17 12.52 -26.49 22.58
C THR A 17 13.05 -25.59 21.45
N PRO A 18 12.19 -25.01 20.58
CA PRO A 18 12.64 -24.13 19.49
C PRO A 18 13.05 -22.75 20.04
N CYS A 19 14.17 -22.22 19.54
CA CYS A 19 14.63 -20.87 19.88
C CYS A 19 13.59 -19.81 19.43
N PRO A 20 13.13 -18.91 20.30
CA PRO A 20 12.07 -17.94 19.95
C PRO A 20 12.54 -16.84 18.99
N TYR A 21 13.85 -16.67 18.81
CA TYR A 21 14.39 -15.66 17.89
C TYR A 21 14.60 -16.19 16.47
N CYS A 22 14.90 -17.48 16.31
CA CYS A 22 15.27 -18.04 15.00
C CYS A 22 14.63 -19.40 14.65
N GLY A 23 13.82 -19.96 15.55
CA GLY A 23 13.13 -21.24 15.37
C GLY A 23 14.00 -22.50 15.47
N PHE A 24 15.32 -22.35 15.70
CA PHE A 24 16.22 -23.50 15.73
C PHE A 24 16.02 -24.35 17.00
N LYS A 25 15.83 -25.66 16.83
CA LYS A 25 15.61 -26.63 17.91
C LYS A 25 16.93 -27.00 18.58
N THR A 26 17.19 -26.47 19.77
CA THR A 26 18.40 -26.79 20.56
C THR A 26 18.16 -28.02 21.42
N LEU A 27 19.24 -28.75 21.76
CA LEU A 27 19.19 -30.05 22.43
C LEU A 27 19.42 -29.99 23.95
N ASP A 28 19.73 -28.81 24.51
CA ASP A 28 20.01 -28.66 25.94
C ASP A 28 19.20 -27.51 26.54
N ASP A 29 18.41 -27.82 27.57
CA ASP A 29 17.69 -26.83 28.39
C ASP A 29 18.65 -25.99 29.27
N GLU A 30 19.94 -26.33 29.30
CA GLU A 30 20.99 -25.63 30.06
C GLU A 30 21.83 -24.66 29.22
N ALA A 31 21.64 -24.59 27.90
CA ALA A 31 22.41 -23.69 27.06
C ALA A 31 22.02 -22.22 27.31
N SER A 32 22.96 -21.41 27.77
CA SER A 32 22.71 -19.98 28.07
C SER A 32 22.45 -19.14 26.81
N PHE A 33 22.86 -19.64 25.63
CA PHE A 33 22.76 -18.98 24.33
C PHE A 33 22.35 -19.95 23.22
N CYS A 34 21.60 -19.47 22.22
CA CYS A 34 21.27 -20.27 21.05
C CYS A 34 22.52 -20.48 20.17
N SER A 35 22.86 -21.73 19.88
CA SER A 35 24.03 -22.10 19.05
C SER A 35 23.97 -21.56 17.61
N ARG A 36 22.79 -21.20 17.10
CA ARG A 36 22.62 -20.68 15.74
C ARG A 36 22.63 -19.16 15.67
N CYS A 37 21.93 -18.47 16.57
CA CYS A 37 21.79 -17.00 16.51
C CYS A 37 22.55 -16.24 17.61
N GLY A 38 23.18 -16.94 18.55
CA GLY A 38 23.99 -16.34 19.63
C GLY A 38 23.20 -15.56 20.68
N LYS A 39 21.87 -15.49 20.58
CA LYS A 39 21.04 -14.74 21.53
C LYS A 39 20.85 -15.51 22.85
N PRO A 40 20.87 -14.82 24.00
CA PRO A 40 20.66 -15.45 25.30
C PRO A 40 19.26 -16.07 25.39
N LEU A 41 19.18 -17.33 25.83
CA LEU A 41 17.90 -18.06 25.97
C LEU A 41 17.21 -17.72 27.31
N HIS A 42 17.96 -17.25 28.31
CA HIS A 42 17.40 -16.96 29.63
C HIS A 42 16.49 -15.71 29.65
N THR A 43 16.77 -14.71 28.81
CA THR A 43 15.88 -13.56 28.59
C THR A 43 14.62 -13.94 27.83
N ALA A 44 14.66 -15.00 27.01
CA ALA A 44 13.47 -15.47 26.33
C ALA A 44 12.48 -16.17 27.28
N ALA A 45 12.97 -16.91 28.29
CA ALA A 45 12.11 -17.44 29.35
C ALA A 45 11.41 -16.34 30.17
N LEU A 46 12.09 -15.20 30.39
CA LEU A 46 11.49 -14.01 31.01
C LEU A 46 10.47 -13.30 30.10
N LEU A 47 10.69 -13.30 28.79
CA LEU A 47 9.74 -12.72 27.81
C LEU A 47 8.51 -13.59 27.61
N VAL A 48 8.66 -14.93 27.63
CA VAL A 48 7.52 -15.87 27.61
C VAL A 48 6.69 -15.72 28.87
N ARG A 49 7.31 -15.65 30.07
CA ARG A 49 6.57 -15.32 31.31
C ARG A 49 5.91 -13.94 31.27
N ARG A 50 6.48 -12.96 30.57
CA ARG A 50 5.85 -11.64 30.39
C ARG A 50 4.63 -11.70 29.48
N ARG A 51 4.66 -12.53 28.42
CA ARG A 51 3.55 -12.71 27.48
C ARG A 51 2.41 -13.49 28.12
N GLU A 52 2.72 -14.57 28.83
CA GLU A 52 1.76 -15.32 29.66
C GLU A 52 1.16 -14.44 30.76
N ARG A 53 1.92 -13.48 31.32
CA ARG A 53 1.40 -12.51 32.29
C ARG A 53 0.47 -11.47 31.66
N VAL A 54 0.67 -11.11 30.39
CA VAL A 54 -0.24 -10.19 29.66
C VAL A 54 -1.52 -10.91 29.26
N GLU A 55 -1.43 -12.13 28.75
CA GLU A 55 -2.60 -12.98 28.44
C GLU A 55 -3.40 -13.32 29.72
N TRP A 56 -2.72 -13.59 30.84
CA TRP A 56 -3.38 -13.79 32.14
C TRP A 56 -4.03 -12.50 32.67
N LEU A 57 -3.47 -11.31 32.41
CA LEU A 57 -4.07 -10.03 32.81
C LEU A 57 -5.27 -9.65 31.94
N GLU A 58 -5.25 -9.95 30.64
CA GLU A 58 -6.41 -9.77 29.75
C GLU A 58 -7.54 -10.74 30.12
N GLN A 59 -7.21 -11.98 30.48
CA GLN A 59 -8.18 -12.98 30.95
C GLN A 59 -8.79 -12.62 32.32
N ILE A 60 -8.09 -11.85 33.16
CA ILE A 60 -8.64 -11.30 34.42
C ILE A 60 -9.55 -10.10 34.16
N GLN A 61 -9.28 -9.31 33.12
CA GLN A 61 -10.11 -8.17 32.75
C GLN A 61 -11.48 -8.60 32.20
N GLU A 62 -11.56 -9.77 31.54
CA GLU A 62 -12.83 -10.35 31.09
C GLU A 62 -13.67 -11.01 32.20
N ILE A 63 -13.07 -11.32 33.36
CA ILE A 63 -13.77 -12.00 34.48
C ILE A 63 -14.26 -11.01 35.57
N GLY A 64 -13.90 -9.73 35.51
CA GLY A 64 -14.09 -8.79 36.61
C GLY A 64 -15.31 -7.86 36.54
N THR A 65 -16.55 -8.37 36.59
CA THR A 65 -17.69 -7.58 37.11
C THR A 65 -18.27 -8.25 38.36
N ALA A 66 -18.24 -7.51 39.48
CA ALA A 66 -18.80 -7.79 40.84
C ALA A 66 -17.79 -8.31 41.90
N PRO A 67 -18.02 -8.09 43.21
CA PRO A 67 -17.27 -7.07 43.95
C PRO A 67 -16.47 -7.58 45.17
N ALA A 68 -15.53 -6.72 45.58
CA ALA A 68 -15.01 -6.52 46.93
C ALA A 68 -14.59 -7.75 47.76
N GLY A 69 -13.29 -8.07 47.70
CA GLY A 69 -12.65 -8.96 48.66
C GLY A 69 -11.14 -8.76 48.70
N GLY A 70 -10.68 -7.93 49.64
CA GLY A 70 -9.35 -7.94 50.26
C GLY A 70 -8.12 -7.98 49.36
N THR A 71 -7.61 -6.81 48.98
CA THR A 71 -6.17 -6.69 48.67
C THR A 71 -5.36 -6.83 49.96
N PRO A 72 -4.29 -7.66 50.01
CA PRO A 72 -3.43 -7.74 51.18
C PRO A 72 -2.77 -6.37 51.40
N ASP A 73 -2.83 -5.91 52.66
CA ASP A 73 -2.31 -4.62 53.09
C ASP A 73 -0.81 -4.54 52.74
N ALA A 74 -0.41 -3.47 52.06
CA ALA A 74 1.00 -3.22 51.70
C ALA A 74 1.93 -3.24 52.92
N ARG A 75 1.36 -3.09 54.12
CA ARG A 75 2.04 -3.27 55.40
C ARG A 75 2.54 -4.70 55.63
N GLU A 76 1.76 -5.71 55.29
CA GLU A 76 2.10 -7.14 55.49
C GLU A 76 3.21 -7.58 54.52
N LEU A 77 3.23 -7.03 53.30
CA LEU A 77 4.30 -7.29 52.33
C LEU A 77 5.63 -6.64 52.76
N MET A 78 5.57 -5.42 53.30
CA MET A 78 6.76 -4.72 53.83
C MET A 78 7.30 -5.36 55.11
N GLU A 79 6.44 -6.01 55.90
CA GLU A 79 6.86 -6.77 57.09
C GLU A 79 7.58 -8.06 56.70
N ARG A 80 7.09 -8.79 55.69
CA ARG A 80 7.78 -9.97 55.14
C ARG A 80 9.14 -9.63 54.52
N MET A 81 9.24 -8.53 53.78
CA MET A 81 10.53 -8.10 53.21
C MET A 81 11.55 -7.73 54.29
N ARG A 82 11.12 -7.14 55.42
CA ARG A 82 12.02 -6.85 56.55
C ARG A 82 12.41 -8.09 57.34
N GLU A 83 11.61 -9.16 57.29
CA GLU A 83 11.91 -10.44 57.91
C GLU A 83 12.93 -11.22 57.10
N ASP A 84 12.83 -11.22 55.77
CA ASP A 84 13.82 -11.81 54.87
C ASP A 84 15.18 -11.08 54.96
N GLU A 85 15.18 -9.73 55.01
CA GLU A 85 16.40 -8.93 55.15
C GLU A 85 17.10 -9.13 56.52
N ARG A 86 16.36 -9.57 57.55
CA ARG A 86 16.92 -9.95 58.85
C ARG A 86 17.51 -11.36 58.85
N LEU A 87 16.99 -12.27 58.02
CA LEU A 87 17.53 -13.61 57.86
C LEU A 87 18.85 -13.58 57.08
N ASP A 88 18.95 -12.73 56.06
CA ASP A 88 20.19 -12.55 55.29
C ASP A 88 21.32 -11.92 56.14
N GLN A 89 21.00 -10.94 57.02
CA GLN A 89 21.98 -10.37 57.95
C GLN A 89 22.39 -11.33 59.08
N ALA A 90 21.53 -12.31 59.41
CA ALA A 90 21.86 -13.36 60.38
C ALA A 90 22.78 -14.44 59.77
N GLU A 91 22.68 -14.71 58.47
CA GLU A 91 23.58 -15.66 57.79
C GLU A 91 24.97 -15.06 57.52
N GLU A 92 25.08 -13.76 57.20
CA GLU A 92 26.36 -13.09 56.93
C GLU A 92 27.25 -12.94 58.19
N SER A 93 26.65 -12.92 59.38
CA SER A 93 27.38 -12.89 60.67
C SER A 93 27.86 -14.27 61.17
N SER A 94 27.57 -15.36 60.44
CA SER A 94 27.94 -16.74 60.85
C SER A 94 29.16 -17.33 60.12
N SER A 95 29.79 -16.59 59.20
CA SER A 95 30.93 -17.09 58.40
C SER A 95 32.32 -16.62 58.87
N GLU A 96 32.52 -16.31 60.16
CA GLU A 96 33.88 -16.20 60.73
C GLU A 96 34.41 -17.59 61.11
N ARG A 97 35.17 -18.20 60.19
CA ARG A 97 36.05 -19.34 60.49
C ARG A 97 37.42 -18.89 61.03
N PRO A 98 38.15 -19.77 61.75
CA PRO A 98 38.88 -19.42 62.95
C PRO A 98 40.31 -18.96 62.70
N ARG A 99 40.72 -17.92 63.43
CA ARG A 99 42.14 -17.54 63.60
C ARG A 99 42.86 -18.64 64.38
N LEU A 100 43.82 -19.27 63.72
CA LEU A 100 44.81 -20.16 64.33
C LEU A 100 45.58 -19.42 65.42
N ALA A 101 45.48 -19.97 66.62
CA ALA A 101 46.34 -19.69 67.75
C ALA A 101 47.77 -20.16 67.42
N TYR A 102 48.75 -19.27 67.61
CA TYR A 102 50.10 -19.66 67.95
C TYR A 102 50.63 -18.79 69.09
N ALA A 103 50.72 -19.46 70.24
CA ALA A 103 51.73 -19.36 71.28
C ALA A 103 52.22 -17.96 71.71
N GLN A 104 51.70 -17.53 72.87
CA GLN A 104 52.47 -16.77 73.83
C GLN A 104 53.70 -17.59 74.28
N ALA A 105 54.89 -17.02 74.15
CA ALA A 105 56.07 -17.43 74.89
C ALA A 105 56.78 -16.17 75.41
N GLU A 106 56.59 -15.95 76.70
CA GLU A 106 57.48 -15.38 77.71
C GLU A 106 58.56 -14.35 77.31
N ARG A 107 58.46 -13.19 77.95
CA ARG A 107 59.50 -12.16 78.06
C ARG A 107 60.72 -12.69 78.83
N PRO A 108 61.93 -12.28 78.44
CA PRO A 108 62.92 -11.86 79.42
C PRO A 108 63.21 -10.37 79.30
N ALA A 109 63.45 -9.79 80.46
CA ALA A 109 63.70 -8.39 80.69
C ALA A 109 65.09 -7.95 80.23
N ALA A 110 65.18 -6.64 79.96
CA ALA A 110 66.31 -5.75 80.21
C ALA A 110 67.68 -6.06 79.58
N GLY A 111 68.18 -5.07 78.81
CA GLY A 111 69.59 -4.70 78.91
C GLY A 111 70.43 -4.75 77.65
N TRP A 112 70.03 -4.11 76.54
CA TRP A 112 70.96 -3.83 75.42
C TRP A 112 70.69 -2.45 74.78
N ARG A 113 70.85 -1.39 75.57
CA ARG A 113 71.26 -0.07 75.05
C ARG A 113 72.79 -0.09 74.97
N GLU A 114 73.34 0.48 73.90
CA GLU A 114 74.78 0.78 73.69
C GLU A 114 75.65 -0.27 72.95
N SER A 115 75.25 -0.71 71.74
CA SER A 115 76.26 -1.17 70.75
C SER A 115 75.94 -0.92 69.26
N LEU A 116 74.74 -0.45 68.90
CA LEU A 116 74.31 -0.29 67.50
C LEU A 116 74.86 0.95 66.74
N ARG A 117 75.77 1.75 67.31
CA ARG A 117 76.25 2.99 66.66
C ARG A 117 77.34 2.78 65.60
N ARG A 118 78.04 1.63 65.56
CA ARG A 118 79.11 1.38 64.56
C ARG A 118 78.70 0.53 63.34
N THR A 119 77.66 -0.32 63.45
CA THR A 119 77.13 -1.11 62.31
C THR A 119 76.04 -0.38 61.52
N ARG A 120 75.34 0.60 62.11
CA ARG A 120 74.31 1.41 61.40
C ARG A 120 74.84 2.22 60.22
N ARG A 121 76.13 2.58 60.23
CA ARG A 121 76.75 3.41 59.18
C ARG A 121 77.10 2.63 57.91
N GLN A 122 77.25 1.30 58.00
CA GLN A 122 77.56 0.41 56.87
C GLN A 122 76.30 -0.06 56.12
N TRP A 123 75.11 0.04 56.72
CA TRP A 123 73.82 -0.30 56.08
C TRP A 123 73.08 0.89 55.45
N LEU A 124 73.54 2.12 55.69
CA LEU A 124 72.97 3.32 55.05
C LEU A 124 73.16 3.35 53.53
N PRO A 125 74.33 3.00 52.95
CA PRO A 125 74.51 3.00 51.50
C PRO A 125 73.55 2.06 50.74
N PRO A 126 73.37 0.76 51.13
CA PRO A 126 72.44 -0.11 50.41
C PRO A 126 70.97 0.29 50.60
N ALA A 127 70.59 0.82 51.76
CA ALA A 127 69.23 1.31 51.99
C ALA A 127 68.90 2.55 51.13
N LEU A 128 69.85 3.48 50.99
CA LEU A 128 69.69 4.64 50.11
C LEU A 128 69.63 4.23 48.64
N ALA A 129 70.49 3.30 48.21
CA ALA A 129 70.47 2.77 46.84
C ALA A 129 69.13 2.07 46.52
N LEU A 130 68.59 1.29 47.47
CA LEU A 130 67.26 0.68 47.34
C LEU A 130 66.16 1.75 47.21
N LEU A 131 66.19 2.78 48.05
CA LEU A 131 65.19 3.84 48.04
C LEU A 131 65.19 4.61 46.71
N VAL A 132 66.39 4.93 46.19
CA VAL A 132 66.54 5.55 44.86
C VAL A 132 66.06 4.61 43.75
N GLY A 133 66.38 3.31 43.83
CA GLY A 133 65.88 2.30 42.88
C GLY A 133 64.35 2.20 42.88
N CYS A 134 63.74 2.11 44.06
CA CYS A 134 62.29 2.10 44.23
C CYS A 134 61.64 3.39 43.71
N ALA A 135 62.24 4.56 43.99
CA ALA A 135 61.76 5.84 43.48
C ALA A 135 61.84 5.93 41.95
N GLY A 136 62.92 5.40 41.35
CA GLY A 136 63.06 5.31 39.89
C GLY A 136 61.98 4.43 39.25
N ILE A 137 61.75 3.23 39.80
CA ILE A 137 60.69 2.31 39.34
C ILE A 137 59.31 2.97 39.50
N ALA A 138 59.02 3.54 40.66
CA ALA A 138 57.76 4.24 40.91
C ALA A 138 57.55 5.41 39.93
N GLY A 139 58.60 6.17 39.61
CA GLY A 139 58.56 7.25 38.62
C GLY A 139 58.21 6.75 37.22
N VAL A 140 58.81 5.63 36.78
CA VAL A 140 58.48 4.99 35.50
C VAL A 140 57.03 4.49 35.50
N LEU A 141 56.59 3.83 36.57
CA LEU A 141 55.21 3.34 36.68
C LEU A 141 54.19 4.48 36.64
N VAL A 142 54.42 5.58 37.36
CA VAL A 142 53.53 6.76 37.34
C VAL A 142 53.50 7.40 35.94
N ARG A 143 54.64 7.45 35.25
CA ARG A 143 54.70 7.94 33.87
C ARG A 143 53.89 7.04 32.93
N GLU A 144 54.05 5.72 33.01
CA GLU A 144 53.30 4.75 32.21
C GLU A 144 51.79 4.83 32.46
N LEU A 145 51.39 4.98 33.73
CA LEU A 145 49.98 5.17 34.10
C LEU A 145 49.39 6.45 33.49
N ARG A 146 50.12 7.57 33.56
CA ARG A 146 49.65 8.84 32.95
C ARG A 146 49.58 8.78 31.42
N LEU A 147 50.50 8.05 30.77
CA LEU A 147 50.45 7.84 29.33
C LEU A 147 49.26 6.96 28.95
N ASN A 148 49.00 5.90 29.73
CA ASN A 148 47.82 5.05 29.58
C ASN A 148 46.52 5.85 29.69
N GLU A 149 46.34 6.61 30.76
CA GLU A 149 45.13 7.40 31.00
C GLU A 149 44.86 8.39 29.86
N ARG A 150 45.91 9.04 29.33
CA ARG A 150 45.77 9.97 28.20
C ARG A 150 45.45 9.27 26.90
N ALA A 151 46.10 8.15 26.61
CA ALA A 151 45.85 7.37 25.41
C ALA A 151 44.41 6.83 25.42
N GLU A 152 43.96 6.32 26.56
CA GLU A 152 42.60 5.85 26.76
C GLU A 152 41.58 6.99 26.61
N ALA A 153 41.85 8.16 27.19
CA ALA A 153 40.98 9.32 27.04
C ALA A 153 40.81 9.74 25.56
N TRP A 154 41.89 9.75 24.78
CA TRP A 154 41.84 10.01 23.35
C TRP A 154 41.12 8.91 22.57
N GLN A 155 41.33 7.64 22.91
CA GLN A 155 40.62 6.52 22.30
C GLN A 155 39.10 6.58 22.57
N GLN A 156 38.70 6.88 23.81
CA GLN A 156 37.29 7.05 24.18
C GLN A 156 36.65 8.27 23.48
N GLN A 157 37.40 9.37 23.32
CA GLN A 157 36.93 10.52 22.57
C GLN A 157 36.80 10.19 21.08
N ALA A 158 37.79 9.51 20.49
CA ALA A 158 37.74 9.08 19.10
C ALA A 158 36.57 8.16 18.82
N SER A 159 36.29 7.20 19.71
CA SER A 159 35.14 6.31 19.62
C SER A 159 33.82 7.09 19.56
N ARG A 160 33.67 8.13 20.40
CA ARG A 160 32.49 9.01 20.38
C ARG A 160 32.36 9.77 19.06
N GLU A 161 33.46 10.34 18.56
CA GLU A 161 33.45 11.05 17.27
C GLU A 161 33.16 10.10 16.10
N ALA A 162 33.74 8.89 16.09
CA ALA A 162 33.53 7.90 15.04
C ALA A 162 32.09 7.35 15.03
N LEU A 163 31.52 7.09 16.21
CA LEU A 163 30.10 6.72 16.34
C LEU A 163 29.15 7.87 15.95
N ALA A 164 29.62 9.11 15.98
CA ALA A 164 28.90 10.28 15.48
C ALA A 164 29.13 10.56 13.98
N GLY A 165 29.88 9.70 13.27
CA GLY A 165 30.20 9.88 11.85
C GLY A 165 31.30 10.90 11.56
N ARG A 166 31.98 11.43 12.59
CA ARG A 166 33.05 12.42 12.48
C ARG A 166 34.41 11.73 12.34
N TYR A 167 34.55 10.95 11.28
CA TYR A 167 35.71 10.07 11.06
C TYR A 167 37.05 10.81 10.98
N PRO A 168 37.18 11.99 10.33
CA PRO A 168 38.45 12.72 10.30
C PRO A 168 38.94 13.15 11.70
N GLN A 169 38.03 13.56 12.58
CA GLN A 169 38.35 13.93 13.96
C GLN A 169 38.74 12.71 14.80
N ALA A 170 37.99 11.61 14.64
CA ALA A 170 38.29 10.35 15.32
C ALA A 170 39.67 9.79 14.92
N GLU A 171 40.00 9.84 13.63
CA GLU A 171 41.30 9.41 13.10
C GLU A 171 42.44 10.21 13.73
N GLN A 172 42.35 11.55 13.75
CA GLN A 172 43.37 12.40 14.37
C GLN A 172 43.58 12.11 15.87
N LEU A 173 42.51 11.80 16.61
CA LEU A 173 42.58 11.43 18.02
C LEU A 173 43.27 10.08 18.23
N LEU A 174 42.96 9.09 17.37
CA LEU A 174 43.60 7.78 17.39
C LEU A 174 45.07 7.84 16.97
N GLU A 175 45.43 8.68 16.00
CA GLU A 175 46.82 8.91 15.61
C GLU A 175 47.65 9.45 16.77
N ARG A 176 47.15 10.47 17.48
CA ARG A 176 47.82 11.00 18.69
C ARG A 176 47.98 9.93 19.77
N ALA A 177 46.97 9.09 19.95
CA ALA A 177 47.03 7.99 20.92
C ALA A 177 48.03 6.91 20.49
N ALA A 178 48.15 6.63 19.19
CA ALA A 178 49.14 5.70 18.62
C ALA A 178 50.58 6.23 18.76
N GLU A 179 50.78 7.55 18.61
CA GLU A 179 52.08 8.18 18.84
C GLU A 179 52.56 8.00 20.29
N MET A 180 51.65 8.01 21.27
CA MET A 180 52.01 7.75 22.67
C MET A 180 52.23 6.25 22.97
N ARG A 181 51.55 5.37 22.24
CA ARG A 181 51.51 3.91 22.46
C ARG A 181 51.61 3.16 21.12
N PRO A 182 52.79 3.15 20.47
CA PRO A 182 52.94 2.59 19.13
C PRO A 182 52.64 1.09 19.06
N ASP A 183 52.84 0.35 20.16
CA ASP A 183 52.64 -1.10 20.22
C ASP A 183 51.22 -1.51 20.66
N GLY A 184 50.29 -0.55 20.77
CA GLY A 184 48.91 -0.79 21.20
C GLY A 184 48.06 -1.46 20.11
N ALA A 185 48.05 -2.80 20.04
CA ALA A 185 47.32 -3.55 19.00
C ALA A 185 45.83 -3.19 18.87
N GLY A 186 45.13 -2.95 19.98
CA GLY A 186 43.72 -2.54 19.96
C GLY A 186 43.52 -1.16 19.34
N LEU A 187 44.43 -0.23 19.61
CA LEU A 187 44.36 1.14 19.12
C LEU A 187 44.69 1.23 17.63
N LEU A 188 45.66 0.45 17.16
CA LEU A 188 45.96 0.32 15.74
C LEU A 188 44.77 -0.29 14.97
N ARG A 189 44.07 -1.24 15.58
CA ARG A 189 42.85 -1.82 15.02
C ARG A 189 41.71 -0.81 14.95
N ASP A 190 41.48 -0.03 16.00
CA ASP A 190 40.47 1.03 16.00
C ASP A 190 40.78 2.11 14.95
N LEU A 191 42.06 2.46 14.78
CA LEU A 191 42.51 3.39 13.75
C LEU A 191 42.27 2.85 12.35
N ASP A 192 42.58 1.59 12.09
CA ASP A 192 42.32 0.93 10.80
C ASP A 192 40.82 0.86 10.47
N ILE A 193 39.98 0.45 11.44
CA ILE A 193 38.52 0.42 11.26
C ILE A 193 37.98 1.83 10.99
N THR A 194 38.45 2.84 11.73
CA THR A 194 38.02 4.24 11.55
C THR A 194 38.43 4.77 10.17
N ARG A 195 39.63 4.43 9.69
CA ARG A 195 40.10 4.77 8.33
C ARG A 195 39.27 4.09 7.25
N GLN A 196 38.87 2.83 7.45
CA GLN A 196 37.98 2.13 6.53
C GLN A 196 36.61 2.81 6.50
N ALA A 197 36.03 3.14 7.66
CA ALA A 197 34.77 3.87 7.74
C ALA A 197 34.84 5.23 7.04
N ARG A 198 35.92 5.99 7.25
CA ARG A 198 36.18 7.26 6.55
C ARG A 198 36.19 7.10 5.03
N ARG A 199 36.93 6.13 4.49
CA ARG A 199 37.00 5.91 3.03
C ARG A 199 35.63 5.63 2.43
N LEU A 200 34.82 4.82 3.13
CA LEU A 200 33.46 4.52 2.69
C LEU A 200 32.56 5.76 2.79
N ASP A 201 32.73 6.58 3.83
CA ASP A 201 32.03 7.86 4.00
C ASP A 201 32.38 8.86 2.88
N ASP A 202 33.67 8.95 2.52
CA ASP A 202 34.15 9.77 1.40
C ASP A 202 33.55 9.31 0.06
N GLN A 203 33.37 8.00 -0.15
CA GLN A 203 32.70 7.45 -1.33
C GLN A 203 31.20 7.79 -1.38
N VAL A 204 30.50 7.80 -0.23
CA VAL A 204 29.12 8.27 -0.15
C VAL A 204 29.03 9.76 -0.48
N GLU A 205 29.99 10.56 -0.03
CA GLU A 205 30.06 11.99 -0.39
C GLU A 205 30.28 12.19 -1.90
N GLU A 206 31.15 11.40 -2.53
CA GLU A 206 31.34 11.46 -3.98
C GLU A 206 30.07 11.05 -4.74
N ALA A 207 29.35 10.01 -4.28
CA ALA A 207 28.06 9.66 -4.83
C ALA A 207 27.04 10.81 -4.69
N ALA A 208 27.02 11.52 -3.56
CA ALA A 208 26.17 12.69 -3.37
C ALA A 208 26.51 13.82 -4.37
N ARG A 209 27.79 14.07 -4.65
CA ARG A 209 28.22 15.02 -5.70
C ARG A 209 27.81 14.57 -7.10
N LEU A 210 27.88 13.27 -7.39
CA LEU A 210 27.40 12.71 -8.64
C LEU A 210 25.88 12.94 -8.80
N LEU A 211 25.08 12.72 -7.74
CA LEU A 211 23.64 13.02 -7.72
C LEU A 211 23.32 14.50 -7.97
N GLU A 212 24.14 15.41 -7.43
CA GLU A 212 24.00 16.85 -7.64
C GLU A 212 24.31 17.26 -9.08
N SER A 213 25.31 16.63 -9.69
CA SER A 213 25.66 16.84 -11.09
C SER A 213 24.73 16.13 -12.10
N GLY A 214 23.69 15.42 -11.62
CA GLY A 214 22.73 14.71 -12.47
C GLY A 214 23.23 13.37 -13.05
N ARG A 215 24.40 12.88 -12.63
CA ARG A 215 25.00 11.62 -13.09
C ARG A 215 24.45 10.44 -12.30
N LEU A 216 23.15 10.15 -12.47
CA LEU A 216 22.41 9.20 -11.63
C LEU A 216 22.95 7.78 -11.68
N GLU A 217 23.29 7.25 -12.87
CA GLU A 217 23.81 5.88 -13.01
C GLU A 217 25.17 5.70 -12.32
N GLN A 218 26.04 6.71 -12.39
CA GLN A 218 27.35 6.69 -11.73
C GLN A 218 27.17 6.73 -10.21
N ALA A 219 26.29 7.60 -9.71
CA ALA A 219 25.97 7.67 -8.29
C ALA A 219 25.38 6.36 -7.77
N GLU A 220 24.49 5.72 -8.53
CA GLU A 220 23.92 4.41 -8.20
C GLU A 220 25.00 3.32 -8.12
N GLY A 221 25.93 3.31 -9.06
CA GLY A 221 27.09 2.41 -9.06
C GLY A 221 27.94 2.57 -7.79
N GLU A 222 28.32 3.80 -7.46
CA GLU A 222 29.09 4.11 -6.25
C GLU A 222 28.33 3.70 -4.97
N LEU A 223 27.05 4.08 -4.82
CA LEU A 223 26.25 3.71 -3.65
C LEU A 223 26.12 2.19 -3.49
N ARG A 224 25.92 1.43 -4.57
CA ARG A 224 25.89 -0.04 -4.53
C ARG A 224 27.21 -0.63 -4.08
N GLN A 225 28.34 -0.07 -4.56
CA GLN A 225 29.67 -0.51 -4.16
C GLN A 225 29.90 -0.29 -2.65
N VAL A 226 29.59 0.90 -2.14
CA VAL A 226 29.72 1.19 -0.71
C VAL A 226 28.77 0.32 0.12
N GLN A 227 27.52 0.15 -0.33
CA GLN A 227 26.54 -0.70 0.34
C GLN A 227 27.05 -2.14 0.46
N ALA A 228 27.61 -2.70 -0.62
CA ALA A 228 28.20 -4.04 -0.60
C ALA A 228 29.39 -4.14 0.37
N ALA A 229 30.23 -3.10 0.44
CA ALA A 229 31.37 -3.05 1.35
C ALA A 229 30.94 -3.00 2.83
N VAL A 230 29.82 -2.36 3.14
CA VAL A 230 29.29 -2.24 4.51
C VAL A 230 28.36 -3.39 4.91
N ALA A 231 27.74 -4.09 3.96
CA ALA A 231 26.71 -5.13 4.22
C ALA A 231 27.16 -6.24 5.19
N ASN A 232 28.44 -6.63 5.13
CA ASN A 232 28.99 -7.70 5.97
C ASN A 232 29.69 -7.18 7.23
N ARG A 233 29.70 -5.87 7.47
CA ARG A 233 30.29 -5.24 8.65
C ARG A 233 29.23 -5.16 9.75
N GLN A 234 29.57 -5.60 10.96
CA GLN A 234 28.67 -5.58 12.11
C GLN A 234 29.04 -4.49 13.12
N GLU A 235 30.19 -3.83 12.92
CA GLU A 235 30.72 -2.84 13.83
C GLU A 235 29.85 -1.56 13.80
N ARG A 236 29.51 -1.03 14.98
CA ARG A 236 28.64 0.15 15.15
C ARG A 236 29.22 1.43 14.55
N VAL A 237 30.53 1.49 14.38
CA VAL A 237 31.21 2.62 13.74
C VAL A 237 30.79 2.84 12.29
N PHE A 238 30.21 1.81 11.63
CA PHE A 238 29.63 1.93 10.28
C PHE A 238 28.15 2.33 10.28
N ASP A 239 27.48 2.43 11.44
CA ASP A 239 26.06 2.83 11.51
C ASP A 239 25.81 4.21 10.83
N PRO A 240 26.64 5.24 11.05
CA PRO A 240 26.46 6.53 10.36
C PRO A 240 26.60 6.43 8.84
N VAL A 241 27.57 5.65 8.34
CA VAL A 241 27.72 5.39 6.89
C VAL A 241 26.48 4.68 6.33
N ARG A 242 25.94 3.67 7.02
CA ARG A 242 24.69 3.00 6.58
C ARG A 242 23.51 3.96 6.52
N GLY A 243 23.41 4.87 7.49
CA GLY A 243 22.40 5.95 7.50
C GLY A 243 22.53 6.83 6.26
N ARG A 244 23.72 7.39 6.01
CA ARG A 244 23.99 8.24 4.85
C ARG A 244 23.76 7.53 3.51
N ILE A 245 24.13 6.24 3.39
CA ILE A 245 23.80 5.44 2.20
C ILE A 245 22.29 5.40 1.98
N GLY A 246 21.51 5.19 3.05
CA GLY A 246 20.05 5.20 3.00
C GLY A 246 19.48 6.55 2.54
N ASP A 247 20.01 7.64 3.08
CA ASP A 247 19.60 9.00 2.72
C ASP A 247 19.90 9.33 1.25
N GLU A 248 21.12 9.06 0.79
CA GLU A 248 21.51 9.31 -0.61
C GLU A 248 20.80 8.34 -1.59
N ALA A 249 20.53 7.09 -1.18
CA ALA A 249 19.73 6.17 -1.98
C ALA A 249 18.27 6.64 -2.11
N ALA A 250 17.69 7.22 -1.06
CA ALA A 250 16.37 7.84 -1.14
C ALA A 250 16.39 9.05 -2.09
N ARG A 251 17.42 9.91 -1.99
CA ARG A 251 17.60 11.06 -2.89
C ARG A 251 17.80 10.65 -4.35
N LEU A 252 18.55 9.58 -4.61
CA LEU A 252 18.71 8.98 -5.92
C LEU A 252 17.35 8.51 -6.47
N ALA A 253 16.57 7.75 -5.68
CA ALA A 253 15.26 7.27 -6.09
C ALA A 253 14.30 8.42 -6.43
N VAL A 254 14.31 9.51 -5.65
CA VAL A 254 13.53 10.72 -5.94
C VAL A 254 13.94 11.34 -7.29
N LYS A 255 15.24 11.46 -7.56
CA LYS A 255 15.74 12.01 -8.84
C LYS A 255 15.42 11.11 -10.03
N GLN A 256 15.56 9.80 -9.89
CA GLN A 256 15.22 8.83 -10.93
C GLN A 256 13.74 8.89 -11.26
N VAL A 257 12.86 8.82 -10.25
CA VAL A 257 11.41 8.94 -10.46
C VAL A 257 11.09 10.29 -11.09
N SER A 258 11.70 11.39 -10.62
CA SER A 258 11.47 12.72 -11.20
C SER A 258 11.85 12.82 -12.68
N GLN A 259 12.90 12.14 -13.14
CA GLN A 259 13.27 12.09 -14.56
C GLN A 259 12.30 11.23 -15.37
N GLU A 260 11.81 10.14 -14.76
CA GLU A 260 10.83 9.25 -15.39
C GLU A 260 9.44 9.87 -15.52
N LEU A 261 9.10 10.90 -14.73
CA LEU A 261 7.81 11.58 -14.82
C LEU A 261 7.61 12.33 -16.13
N ASP A 262 8.70 12.83 -16.74
CA ASP A 262 8.64 13.59 -17.98
C ASP A 262 8.34 12.61 -19.14
N GLY A 263 7.06 12.40 -19.42
CA GLY A 263 6.59 11.55 -20.52
C GLY A 263 5.54 10.52 -20.14
N LEU A 264 5.15 10.42 -18.86
CA LEU A 264 4.03 9.56 -18.46
C LEU A 264 2.71 10.28 -18.71
N ASP A 265 1.82 9.64 -19.45
CA ASP A 265 0.49 10.16 -19.83
C ASP A 265 -0.67 9.27 -19.35
N SER A 266 -0.35 8.25 -18.53
CA SER A 266 -1.33 7.33 -17.97
C SER A 266 -1.37 7.35 -16.44
N VAL A 267 -2.59 7.23 -15.89
CA VAL A 267 -2.82 7.16 -14.44
C VAL A 267 -2.10 5.95 -13.83
N ALA A 268 -2.16 4.79 -14.47
CA ALA A 268 -1.52 3.57 -14.02
C ALA A 268 0.01 3.69 -13.87
N GLU A 269 0.71 4.32 -14.84
CA GLU A 269 2.16 4.52 -14.76
C GLU A 269 2.52 5.50 -13.65
N LEU A 270 1.78 6.61 -13.52
CA LEU A 270 1.96 7.56 -12.43
C LEU A 270 1.75 6.89 -11.06
N ALA A 271 0.77 6.00 -10.93
CA ALA A 271 0.51 5.23 -9.72
C ALA A 271 1.66 4.25 -9.38
N ASP A 272 2.26 3.58 -10.37
CA ASP A 272 3.45 2.76 -10.16
C ASP A 272 4.62 3.60 -9.61
N ARG A 273 4.83 4.80 -10.17
CA ARG A 273 5.86 5.72 -9.68
C ARG A 273 5.59 6.22 -8.26
N LEU A 274 4.32 6.49 -7.94
CA LEU A 274 3.90 6.84 -6.58
C LEU A 274 4.22 5.72 -5.58
N GLN A 275 4.03 4.46 -5.99
CA GLN A 275 4.31 3.29 -5.17
C GLN A 275 5.80 3.18 -4.81
N ARG A 276 6.71 3.48 -5.75
CA ARG A 276 8.17 3.45 -5.51
C ARG A 276 8.62 4.46 -4.46
N LEU A 277 7.89 5.56 -4.31
CA LEU A 277 8.18 6.59 -3.31
C LEU A 277 7.56 6.27 -1.94
N ARG A 278 6.73 5.23 -1.81
CA ARG A 278 6.14 4.85 -0.51
C ARG A 278 7.22 4.35 0.43
N GLY A 279 7.26 4.93 1.64
CA GLY A 279 8.23 4.59 2.68
C GLY A 279 9.50 5.45 2.68
N LEU A 280 9.72 6.26 1.64
CA LEU A 280 10.80 7.25 1.64
C LEU A 280 10.40 8.46 2.51
N GLN A 281 11.22 8.77 3.50
CA GLN A 281 10.99 9.88 4.45
C GLN A 281 11.68 11.19 4.01
N ASP A 282 12.34 11.19 2.85
CA ASP A 282 13.02 12.36 2.31
C ASP A 282 12.03 13.51 1.98
N ALA A 283 12.47 14.75 2.22
CA ALA A 283 11.65 15.94 1.94
C ALA A 283 11.38 16.12 0.44
N GLY A 284 12.32 15.71 -0.44
CA GLY A 284 12.08 15.66 -1.87
C GLY A 284 11.04 14.60 -2.25
N ALA A 285 11.04 13.45 -1.55
CA ALA A 285 10.04 12.39 -1.78
C ALA A 285 8.62 12.84 -1.43
N SER A 286 8.41 13.65 -0.39
CA SER A 286 7.07 14.16 -0.06
C SER A 286 6.54 15.14 -1.10
N GLN A 287 7.38 16.07 -1.56
CA GLN A 287 7.04 17.01 -2.63
C GLN A 287 6.75 16.29 -3.95
N LEU A 288 7.59 15.33 -4.31
CA LEU A 288 7.41 14.55 -5.54
C LEU A 288 6.14 13.70 -5.50
N ARG A 289 5.81 13.10 -4.35
CA ARG A 289 4.53 12.39 -4.16
C ARG A 289 3.34 13.31 -4.40
N GLN A 290 3.36 14.52 -3.84
CA GLN A 290 2.27 15.48 -4.09
C GLN A 290 2.17 15.83 -5.57
N ARG A 291 3.29 16.10 -6.23
CA ARG A 291 3.30 16.39 -7.68
C ARG A 291 2.73 15.23 -8.50
N ILE A 292 3.06 13.98 -8.17
CA ILE A 292 2.50 12.81 -8.85
C ILE A 292 0.99 12.70 -8.62
N LEU A 293 0.51 12.94 -7.39
CA LEU A 293 -0.92 12.96 -7.10
C LEU A 293 -1.64 14.03 -7.92
N ASP A 294 -1.08 15.23 -8.01
CA ASP A 294 -1.63 16.32 -8.82
C ASP A 294 -1.68 15.94 -10.31
N LEU A 295 -0.61 15.31 -10.83
CA LEU A 295 -0.56 14.79 -12.20
C LEU A 295 -1.58 13.67 -12.46
N ILE A 296 -1.82 12.79 -11.49
CA ILE A 296 -2.88 11.75 -11.60
C ILE A 296 -4.24 12.42 -11.75
N VAL A 297 -4.51 13.45 -10.94
CA VAL A 297 -5.77 14.20 -11.00
C VAL A 297 -5.91 14.89 -12.35
N GLU A 298 -4.86 15.57 -12.83
CA GLU A 298 -4.84 16.25 -14.11
C GLU A 298 -5.04 15.28 -15.28
N THR A 299 -4.26 14.21 -15.33
CA THR A 299 -4.28 13.19 -16.39
C THR A 299 -5.63 12.47 -16.42
N GLY A 300 -6.11 12.01 -15.26
CA GLY A 300 -7.40 11.34 -15.15
C GLY A 300 -8.57 12.24 -15.55
N SER A 301 -8.52 13.52 -15.17
CA SER A 301 -9.51 14.51 -15.58
C SER A 301 -9.49 14.72 -17.10
N ALA A 302 -8.31 14.90 -17.69
CA ALA A 302 -8.14 15.10 -19.12
C ALA A 302 -8.64 13.90 -19.95
N GLN A 303 -8.33 12.67 -19.52
CA GLN A 303 -8.81 11.44 -20.13
C GLN A 303 -10.34 11.33 -20.05
N ALA A 304 -10.91 11.56 -18.87
CA ALA A 304 -12.36 11.54 -18.68
C ALA A 304 -13.07 12.61 -19.53
N GLU A 305 -12.49 13.81 -19.67
CA GLU A 305 -13.04 14.86 -20.53
C GLU A 305 -12.95 14.53 -22.02
N ALA A 306 -11.91 13.83 -22.46
CA ALA A 306 -11.83 13.34 -23.84
C ALA A 306 -12.92 12.30 -24.13
N LEU A 307 -13.17 11.37 -23.20
CA LEU A 307 -14.23 10.36 -23.30
C LEU A 307 -15.63 10.99 -23.24
N LEU A 308 -15.81 12.00 -22.38
CA LEU A 308 -17.06 12.77 -22.28
C LEU A 308 -17.39 13.49 -23.60
N ARG A 309 -16.40 14.07 -24.28
CA ARG A 309 -16.57 14.64 -25.63
C ARG A 309 -17.05 13.61 -26.66
N GLY A 310 -16.63 12.35 -26.50
CA GLY A 310 -17.11 11.21 -27.29
C GLY A 310 -18.47 10.64 -26.85
N ARG A 311 -19.09 11.19 -25.79
CA ARG A 311 -20.30 10.66 -25.13
C ARG A 311 -20.16 9.24 -24.57
N ASP A 312 -18.93 8.79 -24.32
CA ASP A 312 -18.70 7.52 -23.60
C ASP A 312 -18.71 7.77 -22.10
N TYR A 313 -19.92 7.95 -21.56
CA TYR A 313 -20.12 8.26 -20.14
C TYR A 313 -19.61 7.15 -19.21
N SER A 314 -19.72 5.88 -19.64
CA SER A 314 -19.22 4.73 -18.89
C SER A 314 -17.70 4.75 -18.76
N ALA A 315 -16.99 4.93 -19.87
CA ALA A 315 -15.54 4.99 -19.84
C ALA A 315 -15.04 6.26 -19.13
N ALA A 316 -15.73 7.39 -19.30
CA ALA A 316 -15.39 8.63 -18.58
C ALA A 316 -15.50 8.46 -17.06
N LEU A 317 -16.55 7.80 -16.57
CA LEU A 317 -16.69 7.48 -15.14
C LEU A 317 -15.60 6.50 -14.66
N ALA A 318 -15.24 5.50 -15.48
CA ALA A 318 -14.17 4.56 -15.15
C ALA A 318 -12.81 5.26 -15.01
N ALA A 319 -12.48 6.19 -15.92
CA ALA A 319 -11.24 6.98 -15.86
C ALA A 319 -11.17 7.86 -14.60
N VAL A 320 -12.29 8.48 -14.20
CA VAL A 320 -12.35 9.24 -12.93
C VAL A 320 -12.18 8.32 -11.72
N ALA A 321 -12.80 7.14 -11.75
CA ALA A 321 -12.68 6.17 -10.67
C ALA A 321 -11.25 5.67 -10.49
N GLU A 322 -10.54 5.37 -11.59
CA GLU A 322 -9.12 4.98 -11.58
C GLU A 322 -8.24 6.07 -10.96
N ALA A 323 -8.43 7.34 -11.37
CA ALA A 323 -7.70 8.45 -10.79
C ALA A 323 -7.96 8.61 -9.28
N ARG A 324 -9.21 8.40 -8.84
CA ARG A 324 -9.60 8.47 -7.41
C ARG A 324 -9.04 7.32 -6.58
N GLU A 325 -8.84 6.14 -7.15
CA GLU A 325 -8.24 5.00 -6.45
C GLU A 325 -6.83 5.35 -5.94
N HIS A 326 -6.08 6.12 -6.73
CA HIS A 326 -4.70 6.48 -6.41
C HIS A 326 -4.57 7.86 -5.74
N ALA A 327 -5.28 8.87 -6.25
CA ALA A 327 -5.21 10.24 -5.73
C ALA A 327 -6.15 10.50 -4.54
N GLY A 328 -7.09 9.59 -4.27
CA GLY A 328 -8.14 9.76 -3.28
C GLY A 328 -9.31 10.61 -3.79
N ALA A 329 -10.24 10.90 -2.89
CA ALA A 329 -11.46 11.64 -3.20
C ALA A 329 -11.24 13.16 -3.16
N VAL A 330 -10.39 13.68 -4.04
CA VAL A 330 -10.17 15.12 -4.23
C VAL A 330 -11.37 15.79 -4.90
N GLU A 331 -11.60 17.07 -4.58
CA GLU A 331 -12.77 17.80 -5.04
C GLU A 331 -12.93 17.86 -6.58
N PRO A 332 -11.86 18.13 -7.37
CA PRO A 332 -11.99 18.19 -8.84
C PRO A 332 -12.54 16.89 -9.45
N LEU A 333 -12.08 15.73 -8.96
CA LEU A 333 -12.55 14.43 -9.45
C LEU A 333 -14.01 14.15 -9.06
N LYS A 334 -14.45 14.58 -7.87
CA LYS A 334 -15.85 14.46 -7.44
C LYS A 334 -16.78 15.34 -8.29
N GLU A 335 -16.38 16.58 -8.52
CA GLU A 335 -17.15 17.51 -9.33
C GLU A 335 -17.28 17.00 -10.77
N LEU A 336 -16.20 16.46 -11.33
CA LEU A 336 -16.18 15.85 -12.65
C LEU A 336 -17.08 14.61 -12.73
N GLU A 337 -16.99 13.69 -11.77
CA GLU A 337 -17.88 12.52 -11.67
C GLU A 337 -19.36 12.94 -11.64
N ALA A 338 -19.69 13.94 -10.80
CA ALA A 338 -21.05 14.45 -10.70
C ALA A 338 -21.51 15.14 -12.00
N ARG A 339 -20.62 15.85 -12.70
CA ARG A 339 -20.91 16.44 -14.02
C ARG A 339 -21.22 15.37 -15.05
N ILE A 340 -20.37 14.35 -15.17
CA ILE A 340 -20.55 13.23 -16.10
C ILE A 340 -21.88 12.52 -15.81
N GLY A 341 -22.19 12.28 -14.53
CA GLY A 341 -23.47 11.68 -14.12
C GLY A 341 -24.69 12.49 -14.56
N ARG A 342 -24.68 13.81 -14.34
CA ARG A 342 -25.77 14.71 -14.78
C ARG A 342 -25.91 14.75 -16.30
N GLU A 343 -24.81 14.79 -17.04
CA GLU A 343 -24.83 14.80 -18.50
C GLU A 343 -25.38 13.47 -19.06
N ARG A 344 -24.99 12.33 -18.47
CA ARG A 344 -25.53 11.01 -18.83
C ARG A 344 -27.04 10.97 -18.62
N GLU A 345 -27.53 11.37 -17.45
CA GLU A 345 -28.97 11.37 -17.14
C GLU A 345 -29.75 12.33 -18.06
N ASN A 346 -29.19 13.49 -18.38
CA ASN A 346 -29.78 14.41 -19.34
C ASN A 346 -29.89 13.80 -20.74
N TYR A 347 -28.83 13.12 -21.19
CA TYR A 347 -28.81 12.45 -22.49
C TYR A 347 -29.82 11.31 -22.56
N GLU A 348 -29.83 10.43 -21.56
CA GLU A 348 -30.78 9.30 -21.46
C GLU A 348 -32.24 9.79 -21.46
N ARG A 349 -32.55 10.87 -20.72
CA ARG A 349 -33.89 11.46 -20.72
C ARG A 349 -34.29 12.03 -22.08
N GLN A 350 -33.39 12.73 -22.76
CA GLN A 350 -33.67 13.27 -24.09
C GLN A 350 -33.89 12.16 -25.12
N GLU A 351 -33.10 11.09 -25.04
CA GLU A 351 -33.24 9.95 -25.95
C GLU A 351 -34.53 9.18 -25.69
N GLN A 352 -34.90 8.98 -24.42
CA GLN A 352 -36.18 8.38 -24.05
C GLN A 352 -37.36 9.20 -24.59
N GLN A 353 -37.31 10.53 -24.47
CA GLN A 353 -38.34 11.42 -25.02
C GLN A 353 -38.46 11.30 -26.55
N ARG A 354 -37.33 11.17 -27.26
CA ARG A 354 -37.34 10.96 -28.72
C ARG A 354 -37.95 9.62 -29.09
N LEU A 355 -37.62 8.56 -28.36
CA LEU A 355 -38.19 7.24 -28.56
C LEU A 355 -39.69 7.25 -28.32
N ASP A 356 -40.15 7.87 -27.23
CA ASP A 356 -41.57 7.96 -26.90
C ASP A 356 -42.35 8.78 -27.94
N ALA A 357 -41.78 9.90 -28.41
CA ALA A 357 -42.37 10.68 -29.50
C ALA A 357 -42.44 9.89 -30.81
N ALA A 358 -41.37 9.19 -31.19
CA ALA A 358 -41.35 8.34 -32.38
C ALA A 358 -42.38 7.20 -32.26
N ARG A 359 -42.53 6.62 -31.06
CA ARG A 359 -43.51 5.58 -30.78
C ARG A 359 -44.93 6.10 -30.91
N GLN A 360 -45.22 7.28 -30.39
CA GLN A 360 -46.53 7.93 -30.50
C GLN A 360 -46.89 8.21 -31.96
N ILE A 361 -45.94 8.76 -32.74
CA ILE A 361 -46.14 9.00 -34.17
C ILE A 361 -46.44 7.68 -34.88
N ALA A 362 -45.66 6.62 -34.63
CA ALA A 362 -45.91 5.30 -35.22
C ALA A 362 -47.29 4.74 -34.85
N TYR A 363 -47.74 4.92 -33.60
CA TYR A 363 -49.09 4.52 -33.16
C TYR A 363 -50.19 5.33 -33.87
N ASP A 364 -50.04 6.65 -33.97
CA ASP A 364 -51.02 7.53 -34.61
C ASP A 364 -51.11 7.25 -36.12
N GLU A 365 -49.98 7.00 -36.77
CA GLU A 365 -49.93 6.54 -38.16
C GLU A 365 -50.61 5.17 -38.33
N GLN A 366 -50.33 4.21 -37.46
CA GLN A 366 -50.97 2.89 -37.51
C GLN A 366 -52.48 2.99 -37.27
N LEU A 367 -52.93 3.82 -36.33
CA LEU A 367 -54.34 4.04 -36.05
C LEU A 367 -55.05 4.69 -37.25
N ARG A 368 -54.42 5.71 -37.85
CA ARG A 368 -54.92 6.36 -39.07
C ARG A 368 -55.00 5.37 -40.23
N ASN A 369 -53.98 4.54 -40.40
CA ASN A 369 -53.93 3.48 -41.39
C ASN A 369 -55.03 2.43 -41.18
N ARG A 370 -55.36 2.10 -39.92
CA ARG A 370 -56.42 1.11 -39.61
C ARG A 370 -57.85 1.64 -39.67
N THR A 371 -58.05 2.95 -39.47
CA THR A 371 -59.41 3.50 -39.28
C THR A 371 -59.83 4.52 -40.34
N ALA A 372 -58.89 5.25 -40.94
CA ALA A 372 -59.17 6.39 -41.80
C ALA A 372 -58.23 6.44 -43.03
N ALA A 373 -57.82 5.29 -43.54
CA ALA A 373 -56.89 5.18 -44.66
C ALA A 373 -57.51 5.49 -46.03
N VAL A 374 -58.83 5.42 -46.18
CA VAL A 374 -59.51 5.57 -47.47
C VAL A 374 -60.62 6.62 -47.39
N ALA A 375 -60.60 7.59 -48.29
CA ALA A 375 -61.67 8.58 -48.48
C ALA A 375 -62.34 8.39 -49.84
N VAL A 376 -63.65 8.17 -49.87
CA VAL A 376 -64.41 7.96 -51.12
C VAL A 376 -64.94 9.29 -51.65
N ARG A 377 -64.77 9.57 -52.95
CA ARG A 377 -65.22 10.80 -53.63
C ARG A 377 -65.99 10.49 -54.91
N GLY A 378 -66.92 11.39 -55.27
CA GLY A 378 -67.53 11.42 -56.59
C GLY A 378 -68.36 10.17 -56.93
N VAL A 379 -69.05 9.58 -55.93
CA VAL A 379 -69.88 8.39 -56.13
C VAL A 379 -71.04 8.74 -57.08
N LYS A 380 -71.13 8.00 -58.19
CA LYS A 380 -72.20 8.10 -59.19
C LYS A 380 -72.79 6.73 -59.43
N VAL A 381 -74.12 6.68 -59.48
CA VAL A 381 -74.88 5.50 -59.89
C VAL A 381 -75.37 5.74 -61.31
N SER A 382 -75.02 4.84 -62.21
CA SER A 382 -75.43 4.87 -63.62
C SER A 382 -75.95 3.49 -64.00
N ARG A 383 -76.58 3.35 -65.17
CA ARG A 383 -76.91 2.03 -65.73
C ARG A 383 -76.00 1.73 -66.91
N ASP A 384 -75.56 0.48 -67.01
CA ASP A 384 -74.83 0.00 -68.18
C ASP A 384 -75.81 -0.41 -69.30
N GLU A 385 -75.25 -0.78 -70.46
CA GLU A 385 -75.98 -1.22 -71.65
C GLU A 385 -76.87 -2.46 -71.40
N GLU A 386 -76.57 -3.20 -70.33
CA GLU A 386 -77.30 -4.40 -69.90
C GLU A 386 -78.39 -4.08 -68.86
N GLY A 387 -78.62 -2.79 -68.57
CA GLY A 387 -79.62 -2.29 -67.63
C GLY A 387 -79.27 -2.50 -66.16
N ARG A 388 -78.04 -2.94 -65.84
CA ARG A 388 -77.56 -3.15 -64.46
C ARG A 388 -77.16 -1.83 -63.84
N ALA A 389 -77.36 -1.71 -62.52
CA ALA A 389 -76.89 -0.56 -61.77
C ALA A 389 -75.37 -0.64 -61.58
N VAL A 390 -74.63 0.31 -62.13
CA VAL A 390 -73.18 0.47 -61.98
C VAL A 390 -72.89 1.63 -61.04
N VAL A 391 -72.24 1.32 -59.93
CA VAL A 391 -71.69 2.29 -58.99
C VAL A 391 -70.23 2.54 -59.38
N SER A 392 -69.86 3.80 -59.56
CA SER A 392 -68.49 4.22 -59.89
C SER A 392 -68.09 5.45 -59.08
N GLY A 393 -66.79 5.64 -58.89
CA GLY A 393 -66.22 6.80 -58.21
C GLY A 393 -64.72 6.66 -58.03
N GLU A 394 -64.15 7.52 -57.18
CA GLU A 394 -62.73 7.50 -56.83
C GLU A 394 -62.53 7.26 -55.33
N VAL A 395 -61.48 6.53 -55.00
CA VAL A 395 -60.93 6.45 -53.64
C VAL A 395 -59.62 7.23 -53.58
N GLU A 396 -59.45 8.01 -52.53
CA GLU A 396 -58.22 8.75 -52.21
C GLU A 396 -57.56 8.09 -50.99
N SER A 397 -56.28 7.73 -51.13
CA SER A 397 -55.49 7.21 -50.01
C SER A 397 -55.15 8.33 -49.03
N LYS A 398 -55.59 8.18 -47.79
CA LYS A 398 -55.20 9.01 -46.63
C LYS A 398 -54.25 8.27 -45.70
N ALA A 399 -53.85 7.05 -46.06
CA ALA A 399 -52.85 6.25 -45.36
C ALA A 399 -51.44 6.83 -45.50
N THR A 400 -50.56 6.48 -44.57
CA THR A 400 -49.12 6.79 -44.64
C THR A 400 -48.30 5.74 -45.37
N ARG A 401 -48.91 4.61 -45.74
CA ARG A 401 -48.33 3.52 -46.54
C ARG A 401 -49.23 3.19 -47.73
N GLY A 402 -48.68 2.56 -48.76
CA GLY A 402 -49.43 2.15 -49.96
C GLY A 402 -50.58 1.19 -49.64
N ILE A 403 -51.72 1.40 -50.30
CA ILE A 403 -52.91 0.55 -50.18
C ILE A 403 -53.05 -0.29 -51.44
N HIS A 404 -52.91 -1.61 -51.35
CA HIS A 404 -52.88 -2.50 -52.52
C HIS A 404 -54.26 -3.06 -52.91
N SER A 405 -55.26 -2.95 -52.03
CA SER A 405 -56.64 -3.34 -52.35
C SER A 405 -57.63 -2.58 -51.48
N VAL A 406 -58.65 -2.01 -52.12
CA VAL A 406 -59.80 -1.40 -51.45
C VAL A 406 -61.08 -2.07 -51.92
N GLN A 407 -61.92 -2.49 -50.97
CA GLN A 407 -63.22 -3.10 -51.21
C GLN A 407 -64.29 -2.33 -50.44
N LEU A 408 -65.30 -1.85 -51.16
CA LEU A 408 -66.38 -1.01 -50.67
C LEU A 408 -67.71 -1.74 -50.83
N GLU A 409 -68.48 -1.80 -49.75
CA GLU A 409 -69.82 -2.35 -49.73
C GLU A 409 -70.83 -1.20 -49.66
N TYR A 410 -71.78 -1.19 -50.60
CA TYR A 410 -72.81 -0.18 -50.73
C TYR A 410 -74.19 -0.80 -50.52
N LYS A 411 -75.09 -0.04 -49.88
CA LYS A 411 -76.53 -0.25 -49.99
C LYS A 411 -77.09 0.71 -51.03
N LEU A 412 -77.85 0.16 -51.97
CA LEU A 412 -78.60 0.92 -52.96
C LEU A 412 -80.00 1.19 -52.42
N LEU A 413 -80.42 2.45 -52.47
CA LEU A 413 -81.72 2.93 -52.02
C LEU A 413 -82.58 3.35 -53.22
N ASP A 414 -83.88 3.06 -53.18
CA ASP A 414 -84.86 3.59 -54.13
C ASP A 414 -85.21 5.06 -53.83
N ALA A 415 -86.05 5.66 -54.67
CA ALA A 415 -86.52 7.04 -54.49
C ALA A 415 -87.30 7.26 -53.17
N GLU A 416 -87.85 6.20 -52.58
CA GLU A 416 -88.51 6.21 -51.27
C GLU A 416 -87.55 5.95 -50.10
N GLY A 417 -86.25 5.82 -50.37
CA GLY A 417 -85.21 5.60 -49.36
C GLY A 417 -85.13 4.17 -48.82
N ARG A 418 -85.80 3.19 -49.44
CA ARG A 418 -85.76 1.78 -49.03
C ARG A 418 -84.58 1.07 -49.67
N ALA A 419 -83.94 0.18 -48.91
CA ALA A 419 -82.82 -0.60 -49.41
C ALA A 419 -83.29 -1.67 -50.42
N VAL A 420 -82.83 -1.53 -51.67
CA VAL A 420 -83.22 -2.41 -52.79
C VAL A 420 -82.18 -3.50 -53.05
N GLY A 421 -80.96 -3.33 -52.55
CA GLY A 421 -79.89 -4.32 -52.65
C GLY A 421 -78.55 -3.82 -52.12
N THR A 422 -77.57 -4.73 -52.09
CA THR A 422 -76.17 -4.44 -51.76
C THR A 422 -75.26 -4.70 -52.94
N VAL A 423 -74.25 -3.86 -53.12
CA VAL A 423 -73.24 -3.97 -54.19
C VAL A 423 -71.86 -3.87 -53.57
N THR A 424 -70.95 -4.73 -54.02
CA THR A 424 -69.54 -4.60 -53.69
C THR A 424 -68.81 -4.01 -54.88
N ALA A 425 -68.02 -2.96 -54.66
CA ALA A 425 -67.13 -2.39 -55.66
C ALA A 425 -65.69 -2.41 -55.13
N GLY A 426 -64.74 -2.69 -56.01
CA GLY A 426 -63.32 -2.72 -55.67
C GLY A 426 -62.51 -1.85 -56.62
N THR A 427 -61.30 -1.50 -56.20
CA THR A 427 -60.26 -0.96 -57.09
C THR A 427 -59.69 -2.08 -57.96
N GLU A 428 -59.06 -1.72 -59.08
CA GLU A 428 -58.46 -2.72 -59.97
C GLU A 428 -57.40 -3.57 -59.25
N PRO A 429 -57.44 -4.91 -59.38
CA PRO A 429 -56.45 -5.79 -58.77
C PRO A 429 -55.03 -5.49 -59.27
N GLY A 430 -54.05 -5.45 -58.35
CA GLY A 430 -52.63 -5.30 -58.69
C GLY A 430 -52.14 -3.85 -58.81
N VAL A 431 -52.99 -2.86 -58.58
CA VAL A 431 -52.61 -1.43 -58.56
C VAL A 431 -52.51 -0.95 -57.10
N SER A 432 -51.29 -0.63 -56.65
CA SER A 432 -51.07 -0.02 -55.33
C SER A 432 -51.37 1.47 -55.37
N ILE A 433 -52.14 1.95 -54.39
CA ILE A 433 -52.47 3.37 -54.23
C ILE A 433 -51.47 3.96 -53.24
N GLU A 434 -50.50 4.69 -53.79
CA GLU A 434 -49.53 5.44 -52.99
C GLU A 434 -50.20 6.43 -52.02
N PRO A 435 -49.55 6.81 -50.90
CA PRO A 435 -50.05 7.84 -50.00
C PRO A 435 -50.46 9.13 -50.72
N GLY A 436 -51.72 9.57 -50.56
CA GLY A 436 -52.27 10.74 -51.26
C GLY A 436 -52.72 10.48 -52.71
N GLY A 437 -52.43 9.29 -53.25
CA GLY A 437 -52.86 8.84 -54.56
C GLY A 437 -54.36 8.57 -54.64
N ARG A 438 -54.86 8.41 -55.87
CA ARG A 438 -56.26 8.11 -56.16
C ARG A 438 -56.38 6.91 -57.08
N ALA A 439 -57.44 6.12 -56.91
CA ALA A 439 -57.80 5.05 -57.83
C ALA A 439 -59.31 5.05 -58.09
N ALA A 440 -59.70 4.69 -59.31
CA ALA A 440 -61.10 4.48 -59.65
C ALA A 440 -61.60 3.14 -59.12
N PHE A 441 -62.87 3.07 -58.74
CA PHE A 441 -63.54 1.81 -58.42
C PHE A 441 -64.82 1.67 -59.24
N ARG A 442 -65.22 0.43 -59.50
CA ARG A 442 -66.45 0.11 -60.23
C ARG A 442 -67.08 -1.17 -59.68
N GLY A 443 -68.40 -1.17 -59.52
CA GLY A 443 -69.18 -2.35 -59.15
C GLY A 443 -70.52 -2.34 -59.87
N ALA A 444 -71.02 -3.51 -60.27
CA ALA A 444 -72.29 -3.66 -60.99
C ALA A 444 -73.21 -4.65 -60.28
N ALA A 445 -74.51 -4.38 -60.26
CA ALA A 445 -75.53 -5.29 -59.75
C ALA A 445 -76.82 -5.25 -60.57
N SER A 446 -77.47 -6.40 -60.69
CA SER A 446 -78.72 -6.55 -61.43
C SER A 446 -79.91 -6.23 -60.52
N LEU A 447 -80.54 -5.07 -60.74
CA LEU A 447 -81.60 -4.54 -59.87
C LEU A 447 -82.77 -3.93 -60.68
N PRO A 448 -83.99 -3.89 -60.11
CA PRO A 448 -85.19 -3.37 -60.77
C PRO A 448 -85.06 -1.91 -61.22
N ALA A 449 -85.88 -1.51 -62.20
CA ALA A 449 -85.85 -0.18 -62.83
C ALA A 449 -86.27 0.93 -61.84
N GLY A 450 -85.55 2.06 -61.86
CA GLY A 450 -85.77 3.21 -60.96
C GLY A 450 -84.50 4.04 -60.74
N GLU A 451 -84.67 5.27 -60.25
CA GLU A 451 -83.57 6.10 -59.74
C GLU A 451 -83.03 5.49 -58.44
N LEU A 452 -81.70 5.36 -58.35
CA LEU A 452 -81.03 4.68 -57.23
C LEU A 452 -79.97 5.60 -56.63
N THR A 453 -79.92 5.65 -55.30
CA THR A 453 -78.87 6.33 -54.55
C THR A 453 -78.00 5.31 -53.83
N ALA A 454 -76.68 5.47 -53.85
CA ALA A 454 -75.74 4.58 -53.17
C ALA A 454 -75.25 5.17 -51.84
N ILE A 455 -75.33 4.39 -50.76
CA ILE A 455 -74.72 4.72 -49.45
C ILE A 455 -73.69 3.66 -49.11
N ILE A 456 -72.49 4.10 -48.74
CA ILE A 456 -71.40 3.21 -48.30
C ILE A 456 -71.75 2.67 -46.91
N THR A 457 -71.73 1.35 -46.75
CA THR A 457 -71.97 0.69 -45.45
C THR A 457 -70.71 0.10 -44.84
N LYS A 458 -69.74 -0.30 -45.65
CA LYS A 458 -68.47 -0.86 -45.16
C LYS A 458 -67.36 -0.57 -46.15
N ALA A 459 -66.18 -0.26 -45.62
CA ALA A 459 -64.95 -0.16 -46.38
C ALA A 459 -63.90 -1.05 -45.73
N THR A 460 -63.25 -1.89 -46.51
CA THR A 460 -62.15 -2.75 -46.10
C THR A 460 -60.98 -2.52 -47.05
N TRP A 461 -59.78 -2.39 -46.50
CA TRP A 461 -58.58 -2.14 -47.27
C TRP A 461 -57.41 -2.90 -46.69
N TYR A 462 -56.40 -3.13 -47.53
CA TYR A 462 -55.17 -3.79 -47.14
C TYR A 462 -53.98 -2.89 -47.46
N ILE A 463 -53.13 -2.73 -46.47
CA ILE A 463 -51.95 -1.87 -46.50
C ILE A 463 -50.74 -2.77 -46.58
N GLU A 464 -49.72 -2.34 -47.33
CA GLU A 464 -48.39 -2.98 -47.34
C GLU A 464 -47.72 -2.92 -45.96
#